data_AF-A0A918GXH4-F1
#
_entry.id   AF-A0A918GXH4-F1
#
_cell.length_a   1.000
_cell.length_b   1.000
_cell.length_c   1.000
_cell.angle_alpha   90.00
_cell.angle_beta   90.00
_cell.angle_gamma   90.00
#
_symmetry.space_group_name_H-M   'P 1'
#
loop_
_entity.id
_entity.type
_entity.pdbx_description
1 polymer ?
#
loop_
_entity_poly.entity_id
_entity_poly.type
_entity_poly.pdbx_seq_one_letter_code
_entity_poly.pdbx_strand_id
1 'polypeptide(L)'
;MGCPTQNHHVQASSSGCLSTKETALCGDCRDQLSAGLRELPALYLSCELSLGGTRTPQERVSQSGGRQEMPFNAEAAEARSSVRSTLASWASLIADERGIEAPERQVVQLARFIHENIPWLSAHPAAGDAVEEFGTLIRRARQACEPRHVRIVPVGDCVREECTGKLRAVVKVVAGARPKPSEIRCSANNAHWWASDEWAALGLGMQASHATTRRSWYSVADIAALWNIPNGSIYRLANQYRWRRQKVSGKVFYHAADVNAAQRG
;
A
#
# COMPACT_ATOMS: atom_id res chain seq x y z
N MET A 1 35.84 25.90 0.55
CA MET A 1 34.76 26.82 0.13
C MET A 1 33.82 26.02 -0.74
N GLY A 2 32.55 25.93 -0.34
CA GLY A 2 31.61 24.89 -0.76
C GLY A 2 30.87 25.15 -2.06
N CYS A 3 30.60 24.09 -2.81
CA CYS A 3 29.54 24.02 -3.81
C CYS A 3 28.27 23.47 -3.13
N PRO A 4 27.15 24.19 -3.12
CA PRO A 4 25.89 23.66 -2.63
C PRO A 4 25.19 22.86 -3.76
N THR A 5 24.90 21.60 -3.45
CA THR A 5 23.99 20.71 -4.17
C THR A 5 22.59 21.31 -4.22
N GLN A 6 22.10 21.61 -5.43
CA GLN A 6 20.69 21.91 -5.66
C GLN A 6 19.89 20.61 -5.64
N ASN A 7 18.97 20.52 -4.67
CA ASN A 7 17.94 19.49 -4.59
C ASN A 7 16.96 19.66 -5.76
N HIS A 8 16.89 18.66 -6.63
CA HIS A 8 15.76 18.48 -7.55
C HIS A 8 14.52 18.09 -6.75
N HIS A 9 13.67 19.07 -6.44
CA HIS A 9 12.25 18.81 -6.20
C HIS A 9 11.60 18.47 -7.54
N VAL A 10 11.20 17.22 -7.71
CA VAL A 10 10.32 16.76 -8.80
C VAL A 10 8.94 17.38 -8.55
N GLN A 11 8.68 18.51 -9.17
CA GLN A 11 7.32 18.99 -9.40
C GLN A 11 6.72 18.09 -10.49
N ALA A 12 5.76 17.26 -10.08
CA ALA A 12 4.93 16.52 -11.03
C ALA A 12 4.12 17.53 -11.84
N SER A 13 4.56 17.77 -13.07
CA SER A 13 3.92 18.65 -14.04
C SER A 13 2.52 18.13 -14.36
N SER A 14 1.50 18.86 -13.92
CA SER A 14 0.15 18.84 -14.48
C SER A 14 0.25 19.26 -15.95
N SER A 15 0.37 18.27 -16.83
CA SER A 15 0.38 18.48 -18.27
C SER A 15 -0.98 19.03 -18.68
N GLY A 16 -1.03 20.32 -19.03
CA GLY A 16 -2.23 21.04 -19.41
C GLY A 16 -2.88 20.41 -20.64
N CYS A 17 -4.13 19.98 -20.47
CA CYS A 17 -4.97 19.58 -21.59
C CYS A 17 -5.33 20.82 -22.42
N LEU A 18 -4.90 20.84 -23.69
CA LEU A 18 -5.18 21.94 -24.62
C LEU A 18 -6.67 21.89 -25.02
N SER A 19 -7.40 22.95 -24.66
CA SER A 19 -8.77 23.23 -25.09
C SER A 19 -8.82 23.48 -26.60
N THR A 20 -9.81 22.89 -27.28
CA THR A 20 -10.19 23.25 -28.65
C THR A 20 -11.11 24.48 -28.61
N LYS A 21 -10.90 25.45 -29.51
CA LYS A 21 -11.43 26.84 -29.53
C LYS A 21 -12.95 27.08 -29.26
N GLU A 22 -13.77 26.04 -29.12
CA GLU A 22 -15.22 26.13 -28.86
C GLU A 22 -15.66 25.57 -27.50
N THR A 23 -14.79 24.85 -26.78
CA THR A 23 -15.08 24.31 -25.43
C THR A 23 -13.94 24.59 -24.47
N ALA A 24 -14.25 25.05 -23.27
CA ALA A 24 -13.27 25.27 -22.21
C ALA A 24 -12.59 23.95 -21.77
N LEU A 25 -13.27 22.81 -21.93
CA LEU A 25 -12.71 21.47 -21.67
C LEU A 25 -12.31 20.72 -22.96
N CYS A 26 -11.26 19.91 -22.85
CA CYS A 26 -10.92 18.88 -23.85
C CYS A 26 -11.81 17.63 -23.68
N GLY A 27 -11.77 16.71 -24.66
CA GLY A 27 -12.53 15.45 -24.63
C GLY A 27 -12.24 14.58 -23.41
N ASP A 28 -10.97 14.40 -23.06
CA ASP A 28 -10.55 13.55 -21.93
C ASP A 28 -11.05 14.09 -20.59
N CYS A 29 -10.96 15.41 -20.36
CA CYS A 29 -11.46 16.04 -19.14
C CYS A 29 -12.98 15.91 -19.02
N ARG A 30 -13.69 16.03 -20.15
CA ARG A 30 -15.15 15.82 -20.20
C ARG A 30 -15.52 14.38 -19.86
N ASP A 31 -14.80 13.41 -20.41
CA ASP A 31 -15.05 12.00 -20.17
C ASP A 31 -14.71 11.61 -18.72
N GLN A 32 -13.64 12.17 -18.16
CA GLN A 32 -13.28 12.01 -16.75
C GLN A 32 -14.35 12.57 -15.81
N LEU A 33 -14.87 13.77 -16.12
CA LEU A 33 -15.95 14.37 -15.36
C LEU A 33 -17.24 13.53 -15.43
N SER A 34 -17.58 13.04 -16.62
CA SER A 34 -18.73 12.15 -16.83
C SER A 34 -18.61 10.86 -16.03
N ALA A 35 -17.46 10.18 -16.13
CA ALA A 35 -17.20 8.95 -15.38
C ALA A 35 -17.26 9.19 -13.86
N GLY A 36 -16.66 10.29 -13.41
CA GLY A 36 -16.67 10.68 -12.00
C GLY A 36 -18.06 10.94 -11.43
N LEU A 37 -18.90 11.68 -12.16
CA LEU A 37 -20.27 11.96 -11.76
C LEU A 37 -21.15 10.71 -11.70
N ARG A 38 -20.90 9.72 -12.57
CA ARG A 38 -21.59 8.42 -12.51
C ARG A 38 -21.15 7.57 -11.31
N GLU A 39 -19.90 7.70 -10.89
CA GLU A 39 -19.33 6.93 -9.78
C GLU A 39 -19.71 7.50 -8.40
N LEU A 40 -19.81 8.83 -8.29
CA LEU A 40 -20.02 9.56 -7.03
C LEU A 40 -21.15 9.01 -6.13
N PRO A 41 -22.34 8.65 -6.64
CA PRO A 41 -23.40 8.08 -5.82
C PRO A 41 -22.99 6.78 -5.10
N ALA A 42 -22.25 5.90 -5.79
CA ALA A 42 -21.78 4.64 -5.21
C ALA A 42 -20.70 4.89 -4.13
N LEU A 43 -19.81 5.86 -4.35
CA LEU A 43 -18.84 6.28 -3.34
C LEU A 43 -19.51 6.89 -2.12
N TYR A 44 -20.55 7.71 -2.31
CA TYR A 44 -21.31 8.30 -1.21
C TYR A 44 -21.93 7.22 -0.31
N LEU A 45 -22.53 6.18 -0.90
CA LEU A 45 -23.07 5.02 -0.18
C LEU A 45 -21.96 4.20 0.50
N SER A 46 -20.85 3.96 -0.19
CA SER A 46 -19.70 3.22 0.36
C SER A 46 -19.13 3.89 1.60
N CYS A 47 -19.12 5.22 1.61
CA CYS A 47 -18.66 5.98 2.75
C CYS A 47 -19.70 5.99 3.89
N GLU A 48 -21.00 5.81 3.59
CA GLU A 48 -22.02 5.52 4.62
C GLU A 48 -21.72 4.23 5.39
N LEU A 49 -21.46 3.17 4.64
CA LEU A 49 -21.15 1.85 5.18
C LEU A 49 -19.86 1.89 6.00
N SER A 50 -18.96 2.82 5.66
CA SER A 50 -17.70 3.04 6.36
C SER A 50 -17.83 3.86 7.66
N LEU A 51 -18.97 4.53 7.91
CA LEU A 51 -19.18 5.38 9.10
C LEU A 51 -19.08 4.61 10.42
N GLY A 52 -19.57 3.36 10.44
CA GLY A 52 -19.67 2.54 11.64
C GLY A 52 -18.38 1.81 12.06
N GLY A 53 -17.34 1.88 11.23
CA GLY A 53 -16.12 1.07 11.39
C GLY A 53 -16.39 -0.43 11.18
N THR A 54 -15.50 -1.15 10.52
CA THR A 54 -15.62 -2.61 10.40
C THR A 54 -15.42 -3.26 11.77
N ARG A 55 -16.48 -3.76 12.40
CA ARG A 55 -16.37 -4.62 13.59
C ARG A 55 -15.66 -5.92 13.20
N THR A 56 -14.37 -6.04 13.50
CA THR A 56 -13.72 -7.35 13.54
C THR A 56 -14.15 -8.06 14.83
N PRO A 57 -14.58 -9.33 14.79
CA PRO A 57 -14.76 -10.12 15.99
C PRO A 57 -13.38 -10.32 16.64
N GLN A 58 -13.05 -9.54 17.67
CA GLN A 58 -11.93 -9.88 18.56
C GLN A 58 -12.47 -10.74 19.70
N GLU A 59 -11.75 -11.84 19.92
CA GLU A 59 -11.90 -12.74 21.06
C GLU A 59 -11.95 -11.96 22.37
N ARG A 60 -13.00 -12.21 23.16
CA ARG A 60 -13.27 -11.49 24.41
C ARG A 60 -12.20 -11.82 25.44
N VAL A 61 -11.38 -10.85 25.80
CA VAL A 61 -10.77 -10.79 27.13
C VAL A 61 -11.50 -9.71 27.91
N SER A 62 -12.29 -10.15 28.88
CA SER A 62 -13.06 -9.29 29.78
C SER A 62 -12.12 -8.42 30.61
N GLN A 63 -12.01 -7.13 30.26
CA GLN A 63 -11.52 -6.12 31.17
C GLN A 63 -12.54 -4.99 31.27
N SER A 64 -12.93 -4.70 32.50
CA SER A 64 -14.05 -3.86 32.88
C SER A 64 -13.86 -2.38 32.52
N GLY A 65 -14.95 -1.75 32.09
CA GLY A 65 -15.26 -0.38 32.53
C GLY A 65 -14.65 0.77 31.74
N GLY A 66 -14.87 0.82 30.43
CA GLY A 66 -14.77 2.05 29.65
C GLY A 66 -15.81 2.01 28.54
N ARG A 67 -16.64 3.04 28.40
CA ARG A 67 -17.49 3.24 27.21
C ARG A 67 -16.54 3.28 26.01
N GLN A 68 -16.41 2.16 25.29
CA GLN A 68 -15.74 2.15 23.98
C GLN A 68 -16.61 2.95 23.03
N GLU A 69 -16.23 4.21 22.80
CA GLU A 69 -16.76 5.01 21.70
C GLU A 69 -16.61 4.19 20.42
N MET A 70 -17.71 3.97 19.71
CA MET A 70 -17.68 3.25 18.43
C MET A 70 -16.71 3.99 17.50
N PRO A 71 -15.83 3.29 16.75
CA PRO A 71 -14.88 3.95 15.88
C PRO A 71 -15.63 4.65 14.73
N PHE A 72 -15.88 5.94 14.89
CA PHE A 72 -16.53 6.79 13.89
C PHE A 72 -15.54 7.16 12.79
N ASN A 73 -15.94 6.95 11.53
CA ASN A 73 -15.12 7.34 10.40
C ASN A 73 -15.31 8.81 10.04
N ALA A 74 -14.56 9.69 10.72
CA ALA A 74 -14.60 11.13 10.48
C ALA A 74 -14.29 11.54 9.03
N GLU A 75 -13.37 10.84 8.35
CA GLU A 75 -13.04 11.13 6.94
C GLU A 75 -14.19 10.77 6.00
N ALA A 76 -14.89 9.66 6.25
CA ALA A 76 -16.06 9.26 5.47
C ALA A 76 -17.24 10.21 5.73
N ALA A 77 -17.39 10.71 6.96
CA ALA A 77 -18.38 11.72 7.28
C ALA A 77 -18.08 13.05 6.57
N GLU A 78 -16.82 13.50 6.60
CA GLU A 78 -16.37 14.71 5.92
C GLU A 78 -16.52 14.60 4.41
N ALA A 79 -16.11 13.46 3.83
CA ALA A 79 -16.28 13.18 2.41
C ALA A 79 -17.76 13.23 1.99
N ARG A 80 -18.68 12.66 2.79
CA ARG A 80 -20.12 12.72 2.52
C ARG A 80 -20.66 14.15 2.57
N SER A 81 -20.24 14.94 3.56
CA SER A 81 -20.62 16.35 3.67
C SER A 81 -20.15 17.14 2.45
N SER A 82 -18.86 16.98 2.09
CA SER A 82 -18.23 17.60 0.94
C SER A 82 -18.92 17.22 -0.38
N VAL A 83 -19.28 15.95 -0.56
CA VAL A 83 -19.97 15.49 -1.78
C VAL A 83 -21.30 16.22 -1.94
N ARG A 84 -22.09 16.31 -0.86
CA ARG A 84 -23.39 16.98 -0.90
C ARG A 84 -23.25 18.48 -1.14
N SER A 85 -22.31 19.16 -0.49
CA SER A 85 -22.14 20.61 -0.64
C SER A 85 -21.64 21.00 -2.03
N THR A 86 -20.61 20.34 -2.56
CA THR A 86 -20.07 20.61 -3.90
C THR A 86 -21.13 20.33 -4.98
N LEU A 87 -21.83 19.19 -4.93
CA LEU A 87 -22.91 18.89 -5.88
C LEU A 87 -24.04 19.92 -5.83
N ALA A 88 -24.43 20.37 -4.63
CA ALA A 88 -25.47 21.39 -4.49
C ALA A 88 -25.02 22.73 -5.07
N SER A 89 -23.76 23.13 -4.83
CA SER A 89 -23.20 24.38 -5.35
C SER A 89 -23.18 24.39 -6.88
N TRP A 90 -22.67 23.33 -7.51
CA TRP A 90 -22.63 23.23 -8.97
C TRP A 90 -24.02 23.10 -9.60
N ALA A 91 -24.94 22.37 -8.96
CA ALA A 91 -26.32 22.30 -9.43
C ALA A 91 -27.02 23.67 -9.37
N SER A 92 -26.79 24.45 -8.31
CA SER A 92 -27.31 25.82 -8.19
C SER A 92 -26.75 26.74 -9.27
N LEU A 93 -25.44 26.73 -9.52
CA LEU A 93 -24.82 27.52 -10.59
C LEU A 93 -25.47 27.21 -11.96
N ILE A 94 -25.61 25.93 -12.29
CA ILE A 94 -26.23 25.50 -13.56
C ILE A 94 -27.69 25.94 -13.62
N ALA A 95 -28.46 25.76 -12.54
CA ALA A 95 -29.87 26.14 -12.47
C ALA A 95 -30.06 27.64 -12.67
N ASP A 96 -29.27 28.45 -11.96
CA ASP A 96 -29.34 29.91 -11.99
C ASP A 96 -28.97 30.46 -13.37
N GLU A 97 -27.87 30.00 -13.97
CA GLU A 97 -27.40 30.51 -15.26
C GLU A 97 -28.21 30.00 -16.45
N ARG A 98 -28.74 28.78 -16.38
CA ARG A 98 -29.60 28.23 -17.44
C ARG A 98 -31.07 28.60 -17.29
N GLY A 99 -31.47 29.16 -16.15
CA GLY A 99 -32.87 29.43 -15.82
C GLY A 99 -33.73 28.17 -15.74
N ILE A 100 -33.16 27.06 -15.25
CA ILE A 100 -33.84 25.77 -15.10
C ILE A 100 -34.03 25.43 -13.63
N GLU A 101 -35.05 24.64 -13.32
CA GLU A 101 -35.31 24.23 -11.94
C GLU A 101 -34.22 23.27 -11.42
N ALA A 102 -33.68 23.58 -10.23
CA ALA A 102 -32.71 22.71 -9.56
C ALA A 102 -33.43 21.46 -9.00
N PRO A 103 -32.84 20.26 -9.10
CA PRO A 103 -33.42 19.06 -8.54
C PRO A 103 -33.40 19.09 -7.00
N GLU A 104 -34.11 18.14 -6.38
CA GLU A 104 -33.99 17.91 -4.93
C GLU A 104 -32.54 17.73 -4.49
N ARG A 105 -32.22 18.16 -3.26
CA ARG A 105 -30.87 18.13 -2.68
C ARG A 105 -30.42 16.73 -2.23
N GLN A 106 -30.68 15.74 -3.07
CA GLN A 106 -30.25 14.36 -2.93
C GLN A 106 -29.08 14.08 -3.89
N VAL A 107 -28.06 13.38 -3.41
CA VAL A 107 -26.78 13.20 -4.13
C VAL A 107 -26.96 12.57 -5.51
N VAL A 108 -27.85 11.57 -5.64
CA VAL A 108 -28.11 10.88 -6.90
C VAL A 108 -28.73 11.84 -7.94
N GLN A 109 -29.69 12.65 -7.52
CA GLN A 109 -30.42 13.59 -8.35
C GLN A 109 -29.49 14.73 -8.79
N LEU A 110 -28.70 15.29 -7.87
CA LEU A 110 -27.72 16.33 -8.18
C LEU A 110 -26.64 15.84 -9.16
N ALA A 111 -26.07 14.66 -8.92
CA ALA A 111 -25.04 14.10 -9.80
C ALA A 111 -25.58 13.83 -11.21
N ARG A 112 -26.81 13.33 -11.32
CA ARG A 112 -27.49 13.10 -12.61
C ARG A 112 -27.75 14.40 -13.34
N PHE A 113 -28.30 15.39 -12.65
CA PHE A 113 -28.57 16.71 -13.21
C PHE A 113 -27.30 17.34 -13.77
N ILE A 114 -26.20 17.36 -12.99
CA ILE A 114 -24.92 17.89 -13.47
C ILE A 114 -24.41 17.07 -14.66
N HIS A 115 -24.53 15.74 -14.62
CA HIS A 115 -24.12 14.87 -15.72
C HIS A 115 -24.86 15.18 -17.03
N GLU A 116 -26.18 15.38 -16.99
CA GLU A 116 -27.00 15.79 -18.14
C GLU A 116 -26.62 17.17 -18.69
N ASN A 117 -26.04 18.01 -17.84
CA ASN A 117 -25.59 19.37 -18.15
C ASN A 117 -24.10 19.45 -18.54
N ILE A 118 -23.37 18.33 -18.61
CA ILE A 118 -21.94 18.31 -18.99
C ILE A 118 -21.65 19.06 -20.30
N PRO A 119 -22.46 18.93 -21.38
CA PRO A 119 -22.19 19.68 -22.61
C PRO A 119 -22.19 21.20 -22.40
N TRP A 120 -23.12 21.71 -21.59
CA TRP A 120 -23.17 23.13 -21.21
C TRP A 120 -21.98 23.50 -20.33
N LEU A 121 -21.71 22.70 -19.29
CA LEU A 121 -20.62 22.95 -18.36
C LEU A 121 -19.26 22.92 -19.06
N SER A 122 -19.10 22.11 -20.11
CA SER A 122 -17.85 22.01 -20.90
C SER A 122 -17.53 23.27 -21.70
N ALA A 123 -18.54 24.10 -21.99
CA ALA A 123 -18.39 25.39 -22.66
C ALA A 123 -18.30 26.56 -21.65
N HIS A 124 -18.61 26.32 -20.39
CA HIS A 124 -18.64 27.34 -19.35
C HIS A 124 -17.21 27.79 -18.97
N PRO A 125 -16.97 29.08 -18.66
CA PRO A 125 -15.63 29.55 -18.27
C PRO A 125 -15.03 28.83 -17.05
N ALA A 126 -15.85 28.44 -16.07
CA ALA A 126 -15.43 27.73 -14.86
C ALA A 126 -15.31 26.20 -15.02
N ALA A 127 -15.30 25.68 -16.26
CA ALA A 127 -15.27 24.23 -16.47
C ALA A 127 -14.01 23.56 -15.93
N GLY A 128 -12.87 24.25 -15.99
CA GLY A 128 -11.61 23.78 -15.40
C GLY A 128 -11.72 23.57 -13.90
N ASP A 129 -12.32 24.53 -13.19
CA ASP A 129 -12.56 24.46 -11.75
C ASP A 129 -13.45 23.28 -11.40
N ALA A 130 -14.49 23.02 -12.20
CA ALA A 130 -15.36 21.86 -12.01
C ALA A 130 -14.57 20.54 -12.08
N VAL A 131 -13.72 20.37 -13.10
CA VAL A 131 -12.91 19.15 -13.26
C VAL A 131 -11.95 18.95 -12.08
N GLU A 132 -11.29 20.02 -11.63
CA GLU A 132 -10.39 19.97 -10.49
C GLU A 132 -11.14 19.63 -9.18
N GLU A 133 -12.26 20.31 -8.93
CA GLU A 133 -13.03 20.15 -7.71
C GLU A 133 -13.66 18.76 -7.64
N PHE A 134 -14.33 18.30 -8.71
CA PHE A 134 -14.88 16.94 -8.77
C PHE A 134 -13.79 15.88 -8.70
N GLY A 135 -12.67 16.07 -9.40
CA GLY A 135 -11.53 15.16 -9.34
C GLY A 135 -10.97 15.02 -7.92
N THR A 136 -10.84 16.14 -7.20
CA THR A 136 -10.40 16.16 -5.80
C THR A 136 -11.41 15.49 -4.88
N LEU A 137 -12.69 15.78 -5.07
CA LEU A 137 -13.78 15.20 -4.30
C LEU A 137 -13.85 13.67 -4.45
N ILE A 138 -13.76 13.15 -5.68
CA ILE A 138 -13.80 11.72 -5.97
C ILE A 138 -12.60 11.00 -5.35
N ARG A 139 -11.40 11.57 -5.46
CA ARG A 139 -10.19 11.00 -4.82
C ARG A 139 -10.35 10.91 -3.31
N ARG A 140 -10.86 11.96 -2.66
CA ARG A 140 -11.12 11.97 -1.21
C ARG A 140 -12.18 10.94 -0.81
N ALA A 141 -13.27 10.85 -1.57
CA ALA A 141 -14.32 9.87 -1.30
C ALA A 141 -13.80 8.43 -1.43
N ARG A 142 -13.03 8.11 -2.48
CA ARG A 142 -12.37 6.80 -2.63
C ARG A 142 -11.48 6.50 -1.42
N GLN A 143 -10.60 7.42 -1.05
CA GLN A 143 -9.67 7.24 0.07
C GLN A 143 -10.39 7.07 1.42
N ALA A 144 -11.51 7.76 1.63
CA ALA A 144 -12.29 7.66 2.86
C ALA A 144 -13.04 6.32 2.99
N CYS A 145 -13.41 5.75 1.84
CA CYS A 145 -14.08 4.46 1.71
C CYS A 145 -13.07 3.28 1.63
N GLU A 146 -11.79 3.52 1.36
CA GLU A 146 -10.75 2.49 1.41
C GLU A 146 -10.56 1.97 2.85
N PRO A 147 -10.39 0.64 3.06
CA PRO A 147 -10.11 0.10 4.38
C PRO A 147 -8.87 0.77 4.97
N ARG A 148 -9.08 1.60 5.99
CA ARG A 148 -8.08 2.53 6.49
C ARG A 148 -6.76 1.82 6.80
N HIS A 149 -5.77 2.19 5.98
CA HIS A 149 -4.32 2.03 6.10
C HIS A 149 -3.75 0.61 5.96
N VAL A 150 -3.61 0.12 4.73
CA VAL A 150 -2.67 -0.96 4.43
C VAL A 150 -1.26 -0.38 4.24
N ARG A 151 -0.36 -0.57 5.21
CA ARG A 151 1.07 -0.27 5.10
C ARG A 151 1.83 -1.55 4.72
N ILE A 152 2.59 -1.51 3.63
CA ILE A 152 3.46 -2.63 3.27
C ILE A 152 4.83 -2.45 3.93
N VAL A 153 5.24 -3.41 4.76
CA VAL A 153 6.51 -3.39 5.49
C VAL A 153 7.44 -4.46 4.95
N PRO A 154 8.69 -4.14 4.55
CA PRO A 154 9.67 -5.16 4.19
C PRO A 154 10.05 -5.99 5.43
N VAL A 155 10.00 -7.31 5.31
CA VAL A 155 10.23 -8.26 6.42
C VAL A 155 11.63 -8.86 6.34
N GLY A 156 12.07 -9.27 5.15
CA GLY A 156 13.38 -9.89 4.94
C GLY A 156 13.41 -10.73 3.67
N ASP A 157 14.35 -11.68 3.59
CA ASP A 157 14.44 -12.64 2.49
C ASP A 157 13.44 -13.79 2.65
N CYS A 158 13.03 -14.39 1.54
CA CYS A 158 12.18 -15.57 1.54
C CYS A 158 12.91 -16.75 2.18
N VAL A 159 12.21 -17.50 3.05
CA VAL A 159 12.76 -18.67 3.76
C VAL A 159 12.71 -19.97 2.93
N ARG A 160 12.12 -19.94 1.72
CA ARG A 160 12.04 -21.11 0.84
C ARG A 160 13.36 -21.29 0.10
N GLU A 161 13.82 -22.53 0.02
CA GLU A 161 15.03 -22.87 -0.74
C GLU A 161 14.87 -22.43 -2.21
N GLU A 162 15.96 -21.91 -2.79
CA GLU A 162 16.01 -21.41 -4.18
C GLU A 162 15.15 -20.17 -4.49
N CYS A 163 14.49 -19.57 -3.49
CA CYS A 163 13.73 -18.34 -3.69
C CYS A 163 14.56 -17.09 -3.34
N THR A 164 14.84 -16.25 -4.33
CA THR A 164 15.56 -14.97 -4.14
C THR A 164 14.63 -13.79 -3.80
N GLY A 165 13.33 -14.06 -3.61
CA GLY A 165 12.32 -13.04 -3.36
C GLY A 165 12.40 -12.41 -1.97
N LYS A 166 11.86 -11.20 -1.84
CA LYS A 166 11.74 -10.47 -0.58
C LYS A 166 10.36 -10.65 0.01
N LEU A 167 10.28 -10.86 1.31
CA LEU A 167 9.04 -10.93 2.07
C LEU A 167 8.52 -9.52 2.39
N ARG A 168 7.23 -9.31 2.14
CA ARG A 168 6.51 -8.07 2.40
C ARG A 168 5.29 -8.37 3.28
N ALA A 169 5.21 -7.69 4.42
CA ALA A 169 4.06 -7.75 5.32
C ALA A 169 3.04 -6.68 4.95
N VAL A 170 1.78 -7.06 4.85
CA VAL A 170 0.64 -6.16 4.64
C VAL A 170 0.09 -5.80 6.01
N VAL A 171 0.19 -4.53 6.43
CA VAL A 171 -0.18 -4.07 7.79
C VAL A 171 -1.42 -3.22 7.75
N LYS A 172 -2.49 -3.66 8.39
CA LYS A 172 -3.68 -2.82 8.60
C LYS A 172 -3.42 -1.92 9.81
N VAL A 173 -3.32 -0.62 9.59
CA VAL A 173 -3.10 0.38 10.65
C VAL A 173 -4.45 0.91 11.09
N VAL A 174 -4.91 0.44 12.24
CA VAL A 174 -6.12 0.96 12.88
C VAL A 174 -5.71 2.06 13.86
N ALA A 175 -6.34 3.24 13.78
CA ALA A 175 -6.07 4.33 14.69
C ALA A 175 -6.32 3.89 16.15
N GLY A 176 -5.34 4.09 17.03
CA GLY A 176 -5.40 3.68 18.44
C GLY A 176 -4.98 2.24 18.74
N ALA A 177 -4.69 1.40 17.74
CA ALA A 177 -4.19 0.05 17.94
C ALA A 177 -2.72 -0.10 17.49
N ARG A 178 -1.99 -1.03 18.12
CA ARG A 178 -0.68 -1.43 17.59
C ARG A 178 -0.86 -2.02 16.18
N PRO A 179 -0.13 -1.54 15.16
CA PRO A 179 -0.22 -2.07 13.81
C PRO A 179 0.09 -3.57 13.83
N LYS A 180 -0.85 -4.40 13.34
CA LYS A 180 -0.63 -5.84 13.17
C LYS A 180 -0.68 -6.14 11.67
N PRO A 181 0.33 -6.84 11.14
CA PRO A 181 0.21 -7.36 9.80
C PRO A 181 -1.00 -8.30 9.66
N SER A 182 -1.53 -8.44 8.45
CA SER A 182 -2.63 -9.36 8.14
C SER A 182 -2.13 -10.56 7.33
N GLU A 183 -1.05 -10.39 6.57
CA GLU A 183 -0.40 -11.45 5.79
C GLU A 183 1.03 -11.05 5.43
N ILE A 184 1.88 -12.05 5.16
CA ILE A 184 3.22 -11.87 4.58
C ILE A 184 3.28 -12.58 3.24
N ARG A 185 3.81 -11.92 2.21
CA ARG A 185 3.92 -12.44 0.85
C ARG A 185 5.33 -12.30 0.29
N CYS A 186 5.76 -13.26 -0.51
CA CYS A 186 7.00 -13.16 -1.28
C CYS A 186 6.81 -12.35 -2.56
N SER A 187 7.81 -11.54 -2.92
CA SER A 187 7.82 -10.77 -4.17
C SER A 187 8.11 -11.58 -5.42
N ALA A 188 8.72 -12.77 -5.30
CA ALA A 188 9.15 -13.59 -6.44
C ALA A 188 8.18 -14.74 -6.77
N ASN A 189 7.44 -15.24 -5.79
CA ASN A 189 6.49 -16.34 -5.98
C ASN A 189 5.21 -16.10 -5.15
N ASN A 190 4.07 -16.06 -5.82
CA ASN A 190 2.77 -15.79 -5.20
C ASN A 190 2.24 -16.94 -4.34
N ALA A 191 2.75 -18.16 -4.52
CA ALA A 191 2.45 -19.33 -3.70
C ALA A 191 3.15 -19.28 -2.33
N HIS A 192 4.17 -18.41 -2.18
CA HIS A 192 4.87 -18.19 -0.92
C HIS A 192 4.16 -17.07 -0.15
N TRP A 193 3.19 -17.47 0.66
CA TRP A 193 2.45 -16.58 1.55
C TRP A 193 2.27 -17.23 2.92
N TRP A 194 2.08 -16.40 3.95
CA TRP A 194 1.92 -16.84 5.33
C TRP A 194 0.81 -16.06 6.02
N ALA A 195 -0.13 -16.79 6.63
CA ALA A 195 -1.20 -16.25 7.45
C ALA A 195 -0.69 -15.82 8.83
N SER A 196 -1.48 -15.02 9.57
CA SER A 196 -1.04 -14.40 10.83
C SER A 196 -0.61 -15.38 11.93
N ASP A 197 -1.16 -16.58 11.94
CA ASP A 197 -0.86 -17.68 12.85
C ASP A 197 0.45 -18.41 12.52
N GLU A 198 0.89 -18.35 11.26
CA GLU A 198 2.08 -19.05 10.77
C GLU A 198 3.39 -18.24 10.98
N TRP A 199 3.31 -17.01 11.47
CA TRP A 199 4.48 -16.12 11.52
C TRP A 199 5.50 -16.47 12.59
N ALA A 200 5.07 -17.07 13.70
CA ALA A 200 6.00 -17.50 14.74
C ALA A 200 6.98 -18.54 14.16
N ALA A 201 6.47 -19.47 13.35
CA ALA A 201 7.26 -20.45 12.63
C ALA A 201 8.12 -19.79 11.52
N LEU A 202 7.58 -18.80 10.81
CA LEU A 202 8.33 -18.01 9.82
C LEU A 202 9.52 -17.27 10.46
N GLY A 203 9.33 -16.66 11.63
CA GLY A 203 10.38 -15.92 12.35
C GLY A 203 11.55 -16.81 12.77
N LEU A 204 11.28 -18.05 13.18
CA LEU A 204 12.30 -19.06 13.45
C LEU A 204 13.07 -19.45 12.18
N GLY A 205 12.36 -19.63 11.06
CA GLY A 205 12.98 -19.90 9.76
C GLY A 205 13.84 -18.75 9.23
N MET A 206 13.41 -17.50 9.46
CA MET A 206 14.18 -16.30 9.11
C MET A 206 15.46 -16.17 9.94
N GLN A 207 15.42 -16.45 11.24
CA GLN A 207 16.60 -16.41 12.12
C GLN A 207 17.63 -17.48 11.71
N ALA A 208 17.16 -18.70 11.41
CA ALA A 208 18.01 -19.75 10.87
C ALA A 208 18.64 -19.34 9.53
N SER A 209 17.84 -18.81 8.60
CA SER A 209 18.33 -18.36 7.28
C SER A 209 19.36 -17.23 7.39
N HIS A 210 19.11 -16.24 8.26
CA HIS A 210 19.96 -15.05 8.43
C HIS A 210 21.28 -15.34 9.17
N ALA A 211 21.29 -16.32 10.08
CA ALA A 211 22.52 -16.84 10.68
C ALA A 211 23.43 -17.49 9.62
N THR A 212 22.83 -18.06 8.57
CA THR A 212 23.52 -18.71 7.46
C THR A 212 24.01 -17.74 6.39
N THR A 213 23.31 -16.62 6.14
CA THR A 213 23.71 -15.62 5.12
C THR A 213 24.67 -14.55 5.62
N ARG A 214 24.66 -14.16 6.91
CA ARG A 214 25.51 -13.05 7.39
C ARG A 214 26.98 -13.39 7.62
N ARG A 215 27.36 -14.66 7.77
CA ARG A 215 28.76 -15.06 7.86
C ARG A 215 29.20 -15.62 6.52
N SER A 216 29.73 -14.79 5.62
CA SER A 216 30.22 -15.26 4.32
C SER A 216 31.38 -16.26 4.43
N TRP A 217 32.02 -16.33 5.61
CA TRP A 217 33.17 -17.17 5.92
C TRP A 217 33.00 -17.84 7.27
N TYR A 218 33.12 -19.18 7.32
CA TYR A 218 33.10 -19.98 8.54
C TYR A 218 34.49 -20.45 8.90
N SER A 219 34.87 -20.34 10.17
CA SER A 219 36.09 -21.00 10.65
C SER A 219 35.86 -22.50 10.82
N VAL A 220 36.95 -23.27 10.89
CA VAL A 220 36.88 -24.70 11.23
C VAL A 220 36.14 -24.94 12.55
N ALA A 221 36.32 -24.06 13.54
CA ALA A 221 35.62 -24.16 14.82
C ALA A 221 34.11 -23.90 14.69
N ASP A 222 33.71 -22.96 13.85
CA ASP A 222 32.29 -22.71 13.58
C ASP A 222 31.62 -23.93 12.91
N ILE A 223 32.28 -24.54 11.92
CA ILE A 223 31.74 -25.71 11.21
C ILE A 223 31.66 -26.93 12.13
N ALA A 224 32.68 -27.14 12.97
CA ALA A 224 32.69 -28.21 13.96
C ALA A 224 31.52 -28.07 14.95
N ALA A 225 31.25 -26.84 15.41
CA ALA A 225 30.11 -26.56 16.29
C ALA A 225 28.76 -26.70 15.57
N LEU A 226 28.67 -26.25 14.31
CA LEU A 226 27.43 -26.29 13.53
C LEU A 226 27.01 -27.72 13.15
N TRP A 227 27.97 -28.58 12.78
CA TRP A 227 27.69 -29.91 12.25
C TRP A 227 28.00 -31.03 13.24
N ASN A 228 28.57 -30.71 14.40
CA ASN A 228 28.98 -31.67 15.42
C ASN A 228 29.91 -32.78 14.87
N ILE A 229 30.90 -32.41 14.05
CA ILE A 229 31.87 -33.34 13.46
C ILE A 229 33.32 -32.99 13.84
N PRO A 230 34.23 -33.98 13.91
CA PRO A 230 35.64 -33.72 14.19
C PRO A 230 36.30 -32.85 13.12
N ASN A 231 37.26 -32.02 13.52
CA ASN A 231 38.01 -31.13 12.62
C ASN A 231 38.61 -31.85 11.40
N GLY A 232 39.11 -33.08 11.57
CA GLY A 232 39.66 -33.89 10.48
C GLY A 232 38.64 -34.18 9.36
N SER A 233 37.36 -34.39 9.71
CA SER A 233 36.28 -34.59 8.75
C SER A 233 36.01 -33.33 7.93
N ILE A 234 36.15 -32.14 8.54
CA ILE A 234 35.97 -30.85 7.86
C ILE A 234 37.04 -30.66 6.78
N TYR A 235 38.31 -30.92 7.09
CA TYR A 235 39.38 -30.82 6.09
C TYR A 235 39.21 -31.84 4.96
N ARG A 236 38.75 -33.06 5.27
CA ARG A 236 38.45 -34.09 4.26
C ARG A 236 37.32 -33.64 3.32
N LEU A 237 36.21 -33.16 3.86
CA LEU A 237 35.07 -32.67 3.08
C LEU A 237 35.44 -31.43 2.26
N ALA A 238 36.15 -30.47 2.86
CA ALA A 238 36.62 -29.29 2.16
C ALA A 238 37.55 -29.63 0.99
N ASN A 239 38.38 -30.66 1.13
CA ASN A 239 39.23 -31.13 0.04
C ASN A 239 38.45 -31.92 -1.03
N GLN A 240 37.54 -32.80 -0.60
CA GLN A 240 36.69 -33.63 -1.48
C GLN A 240 35.80 -32.77 -2.39
N TYR A 241 35.17 -31.74 -1.82
CA TYR A 241 34.25 -30.85 -2.52
C TYR A 241 34.90 -29.53 -2.95
N ARG A 242 36.22 -29.42 -2.82
CA ARG A 242 37.05 -28.27 -3.24
C ARG A 242 36.50 -26.92 -2.77
N TRP A 243 36.18 -26.81 -1.48
CA TRP A 243 35.62 -25.59 -0.90
C TRP A 243 36.59 -24.40 -1.03
N ARG A 244 36.04 -23.22 -1.30
CA ARG A 244 36.79 -21.95 -1.31
C ARG A 244 37.28 -21.69 0.11
N ARG A 245 38.59 -21.47 0.22
CA ARG A 245 39.28 -21.23 1.50
C ARG A 245 40.01 -19.91 1.48
N GLN A 246 39.95 -19.19 2.60
CA GLN A 246 40.73 -17.98 2.84
C GLN A 246 41.54 -18.15 4.13
N LYS A 247 42.81 -17.75 4.10
CA LYS A 247 43.67 -17.74 5.28
C LYS A 247 43.75 -16.31 5.81
N VAL A 248 43.31 -16.10 7.05
CA VAL A 248 43.36 -14.81 7.73
C VAL A 248 44.03 -15.03 9.09
N SER A 249 45.14 -14.33 9.34
CA SER A 249 45.88 -14.38 10.60
C SER A 249 46.17 -15.81 11.10
N GLY A 250 46.64 -16.68 10.19
CA GLY A 250 46.99 -18.07 10.51
C GLY A 250 45.81 -19.05 10.60
N LYS A 251 44.56 -18.56 10.61
CA LYS A 251 43.34 -19.40 10.64
C LYS A 251 42.74 -19.55 9.24
N VAL A 252 42.20 -20.74 8.96
CA VAL A 252 41.57 -21.07 7.68
C VAL A 252 40.06 -20.94 7.83
N PHE A 253 39.45 -20.23 6.88
CA PHE A 253 38.01 -20.02 6.78
C PHE A 253 37.50 -20.59 5.45
N TYR A 254 36.28 -21.11 5.45
CA TYR A 254 35.60 -21.65 4.28
C TYR A 254 34.36 -20.82 3.93
N HIS A 255 34.10 -20.66 2.64
CA HIS A 255 32.98 -19.85 2.17
C HIS A 255 31.64 -20.50 2.50
N ALA A 256 30.68 -19.72 2.99
CA ALA A 256 29.37 -20.20 3.45
C ALA A 256 28.60 -21.02 2.41
N ALA A 257 28.64 -20.61 1.14
CA ALA A 257 27.95 -21.33 0.08
C ALA A 257 28.47 -22.76 -0.13
N ASP A 258 29.77 -23.00 0.08
CA ASP A 258 30.37 -24.31 -0.14
C ASP A 258 30.11 -25.24 1.06
N VAL A 259 30.14 -24.68 2.27
CA VAL A 259 29.71 -25.36 3.50
C VAL A 259 28.25 -25.79 3.37
N ASN A 260 27.35 -24.86 3.03
CA ASN A 260 25.91 -25.16 2.91
C ASN A 260 25.59 -26.16 1.78
N ALA A 261 26.36 -26.17 0.69
CA ALA A 261 26.17 -27.13 -0.39
C ALA A 261 26.45 -28.56 0.07
N ALA A 262 27.46 -28.76 0.91
CA ALA A 262 27.87 -30.07 1.39
C ALA A 262 27.06 -30.58 2.61
N GLN A 263 26.24 -29.75 3.24
CA GLN A 263 25.27 -30.21 4.24
C GLN A 263 24.04 -30.89 3.60
N ARG A 264 23.77 -30.54 2.33
CA ARG A 264 22.60 -31.00 1.57
C ARG A 264 22.86 -32.26 0.72
N GLY A 265 24.08 -32.80 0.74
CA GLY A 265 24.48 -34.05 0.06
C GLY A 265 25.04 -35.06 1.03
#